data_AF-H0EXX3-F1
#
_entry.id   AF-H0EXX3-F1
#
_cell.length_a   1.000
_cell.length_b   1.000
_cell.length_c   1.000
_cell.angle_alpha   90.00
_cell.angle_beta   90.00
_cell.angle_gamma   90.00
#
_symmetry.space_group_name_H-M   'P 1'
#
loop_
_entity.id
_entity.type
_entity.pdbx_description
1 polymer ?
#
loop_
_entity_poly.entity_id
_entity_poly.type
_entity_poly.pdbx_seq_one_letter_code
_entity_poly.pdbx_strand_id
1 'polypeptide(L)'
;MPRNVFDQFVVSFDDLLDSLIDETRYRDEAPEGVEAYLDIRARTIGTNTLLTLVAGATISPELHSLMRLVGEAIGLQNDLNGLDKDVKVGEILNYVFVSSGYSKSYPDRGLLVAGIKAAENAHASAAMKAVQAWKELKGKDGKTSVLHSPGVLSL
;
A
#
# COMPACT_ATOMS: atom_id res chain seq x y z
N MET A 1 -13.28 -20.22 11.74
CA MET A 1 -12.10 -19.95 10.90
C MET A 1 -11.16 -21.14 11.00
N PRO A 2 -10.66 -21.70 9.89
CA PRO A 2 -9.66 -22.78 9.94
C PRO A 2 -8.40 -22.34 10.69
N ARG A 3 -7.76 -23.27 11.43
CA ARG A 3 -6.66 -22.92 12.36
C ARG A 3 -5.47 -22.25 11.66
N ASN A 4 -5.12 -22.72 10.47
CA ASN A 4 -4.07 -22.13 9.63
C ASN A 4 -4.36 -20.68 9.20
N VAL A 5 -5.62 -20.32 8.96
CA VAL A 5 -6.00 -18.92 8.67
C VAL A 5 -5.83 -18.05 9.91
N PHE A 6 -6.23 -18.57 11.08
CA PHE A 6 -6.06 -17.85 12.34
C PHE A 6 -4.58 -17.64 12.67
N ASP A 7 -3.74 -18.66 12.51
CA ASP A 7 -2.31 -18.56 12.79
C ASP A 7 -1.64 -17.53 11.84
N GLN A 8 -1.99 -17.53 10.54
CA GLN A 8 -1.52 -16.49 9.61
C GLN A 8 -2.02 -15.10 9.96
N PHE A 9 -3.28 -14.98 10.39
CA PHE A 9 -3.83 -13.71 10.83
C PHE A 9 -3.02 -13.17 12.01
N VAL A 10 -2.75 -14.00 13.01
CA VAL A 10 -1.95 -13.63 14.18
C VAL A 10 -0.56 -13.12 13.74
N VAL A 11 0.13 -13.85 12.86
CA VAL A 11 1.44 -13.40 12.33
C VAL A 11 1.33 -12.05 11.63
N SER A 12 0.37 -11.91 10.71
CA SER A 12 0.18 -10.65 9.98
C SER A 12 -0.24 -9.47 10.87
N PHE A 13 -0.87 -9.76 12.01
CA PHE A 13 -1.30 -8.77 12.97
C PHE A 13 -0.14 -8.37 13.89
N ASP A 14 0.71 -9.32 14.27
CA ASP A 14 1.96 -9.05 14.99
C ASP A 14 2.87 -8.15 14.16
N ASP A 15 3.08 -8.47 12.88
CA ASP A 15 3.83 -7.64 11.93
C ASP A 15 3.26 -6.21 11.82
N LEU A 16 1.93 -6.07 11.85
CA LEU A 16 1.27 -4.77 11.83
C LEU A 16 1.55 -3.99 13.13
N LEU A 17 1.48 -4.64 14.29
CA LEU A 17 1.79 -4.00 15.57
C LEU A 17 3.26 -3.56 15.63
N ASP A 18 4.19 -4.39 15.19
CA ASP A 18 5.61 -4.04 15.08
C ASP A 18 5.82 -2.84 14.15
N SER A 19 5.08 -2.79 13.04
CA SER A 19 5.15 -1.66 12.11
C SER A 19 4.60 -0.35 12.69
N LEU A 20 3.62 -0.42 13.59
CA LEU A 20 3.15 0.77 14.35
C LEU A 20 4.19 1.25 15.36
N ILE A 21 4.95 0.33 15.95
CA ILE A 21 6.09 0.68 16.82
C ILE A 21 7.20 1.34 15.99
N ASP A 22 7.52 0.81 14.82
CA ASP A 22 8.48 1.42 13.88
C ASP A 22 8.04 2.81 13.43
N GLU A 23 6.75 3.04 13.17
CA GLU A 23 6.21 4.37 12.87
C GLU A 23 6.46 5.36 14.01
N THR A 24 6.30 4.90 15.26
CA THR A 24 6.59 5.72 16.45
C THR A 24 8.08 6.07 16.52
N ARG A 25 8.96 5.09 16.29
CA ARG A 25 10.42 5.33 16.23
C ARG A 25 10.80 6.29 15.12
N TYR A 26 10.17 6.18 13.96
CA TYR A 26 10.41 7.11 12.86
C TYR A 26 10.06 8.54 13.25
N ARG A 27 8.99 8.75 14.02
CA ARG A 27 8.62 10.08 14.51
C ARG A 27 9.67 10.66 15.47
N ASP A 28 10.33 9.80 16.26
CA ASP A 28 11.37 10.20 17.21
C ASP A 28 12.73 10.43 16.55
N GLU A 29 13.12 9.55 15.62
CA GLU A 29 14.44 9.54 14.99
C GLU A 29 14.50 10.35 13.69
N ALA A 30 13.34 10.64 13.08
CA ALA A 30 13.17 11.21 11.75
C ALA A 30 14.13 10.63 10.68
N PRO A 31 14.17 9.28 10.47
CA PRO A 31 14.97 8.68 9.43
C PRO A 31 14.72 9.37 8.08
N GLU A 32 15.77 9.84 7.43
CA GLU A 32 15.62 10.61 6.20
C GLU A 32 15.36 9.69 5.01
N GLY A 33 14.34 10.02 4.22
CA GLY A 33 14.20 9.52 2.87
C GLY A 33 12.85 8.91 2.54
N VAL A 34 12.50 9.04 1.26
CA VAL A 34 11.25 8.53 0.69
C VAL A 34 11.13 7.01 0.80
N GLU A 35 12.25 6.27 0.68
CA GLU A 35 12.22 4.81 0.72
C GLU A 35 11.82 4.27 2.09
N ALA A 36 12.40 4.81 3.17
CA ALA A 36 12.05 4.44 4.54
C ALA A 36 10.58 4.77 4.83
N TYR A 37 10.12 5.94 4.38
CA TYR A 37 8.71 6.34 4.49
C TYR A 37 7.76 5.37 3.79
N LEU A 38 8.05 5.01 2.53
CA LEU A 38 7.21 4.10 1.74
C LEU A 38 7.18 2.70 2.35
N ASP A 39 8.29 2.24 2.95
CA ASP A 39 8.31 0.95 3.64
C ASP A 39 7.39 0.93 4.86
N ILE A 40 7.45 1.95 5.71
CA ILE A 40 6.55 2.09 6.86
C ILE A 40 5.11 2.12 6.39
N ARG A 41 4.79 2.98 5.41
CA ARG A 41 3.42 3.10 4.88
C ARG A 41 2.90 1.80 4.29
N ALA A 42 3.72 1.04 3.59
CA ALA A 42 3.28 -0.22 3.02
C ALA A 42 2.89 -1.26 4.09
N ARG A 43 3.43 -1.14 5.32
CA ARG A 43 3.16 -2.05 6.44
C ARG A 43 2.06 -1.56 7.39
N THR A 44 1.94 -0.25 7.63
CA THR A 44 1.00 0.28 8.65
C THR A 44 -0.45 0.41 8.18
N ILE A 45 -0.73 0.28 6.87
CA ILE A 45 -2.10 0.34 6.32
C ILE A 45 -2.92 -0.92 6.68
N GLY A 46 -2.28 -2.04 7.03
CA GLY A 46 -2.97 -3.27 7.48
C GLY A 46 -3.66 -4.06 6.38
N THR A 47 -3.35 -3.79 5.11
CA THR A 47 -3.90 -4.52 3.95
C THR A 47 -3.60 -6.02 4.00
N ASN A 48 -2.41 -6.41 4.47
CA ASN A 48 -2.00 -7.81 4.62
C ASN A 48 -2.86 -8.56 5.65
N THR A 49 -3.14 -7.92 6.79
CA THR A 49 -4.00 -8.49 7.82
C THR A 49 -5.42 -8.71 7.30
N LEU A 50 -5.98 -7.71 6.60
CA LEU A 50 -7.29 -7.84 5.96
C LEU A 50 -7.30 -8.95 4.90
N LEU A 51 -6.25 -9.05 4.09
CA LEU A 51 -6.15 -10.09 3.08
C LEU A 51 -6.14 -11.49 3.71
N THR A 52 -5.42 -11.69 4.81
CA THR A 52 -5.38 -12.99 5.49
C THR A 52 -6.77 -13.46 5.91
N LEU A 53 -7.64 -12.52 6.30
CA LEU A 53 -9.04 -12.84 6.62
C LEU A 53 -9.86 -13.26 5.39
N VAL A 54 -9.59 -12.66 4.22
CA VAL A 54 -10.37 -12.86 2.98
C VAL A 54 -9.84 -14.02 2.12
N ALA A 55 -8.53 -14.14 1.97
CA ALA A 55 -7.86 -15.17 1.17
C ALA A 55 -7.78 -16.53 1.88
N GLY A 56 -8.04 -16.57 3.18
CA GLY A 56 -7.84 -17.77 3.98
C GLY A 56 -6.35 -18.04 4.21
N ALA A 57 -5.92 -19.29 4.02
CA ALA A 57 -4.61 -19.76 4.51
C ALA A 57 -3.49 -19.76 3.45
N THR A 58 -3.72 -19.20 2.28
CA THR A 58 -2.74 -19.27 1.19
C THR A 58 -2.54 -17.89 0.59
N ILE A 59 -1.55 -17.16 1.12
CA ILE A 59 -1.06 -15.92 0.51
C ILE A 59 0.19 -16.28 -0.30
N SER A 60 0.09 -16.23 -1.62
CA SER A 60 1.27 -16.40 -2.47
C SER A 60 2.19 -15.17 -2.37
N PRO A 61 3.51 -15.32 -2.63
CA PRO A 61 4.43 -14.18 -2.68
C PRO A 61 3.99 -13.09 -3.66
N GLU A 62 3.37 -13.46 -4.78
CA GLU A 62 2.84 -12.51 -5.76
C GLU A 62 1.65 -11.73 -5.22
N LEU A 63 0.72 -12.40 -4.53
CA LEU A 63 -0.42 -11.75 -3.90
C LEU A 63 0.04 -10.82 -2.78
N HIS A 64 1.02 -11.24 -1.97
CA HIS A 64 1.64 -10.38 -0.96
C HIS A 64 2.30 -9.13 -1.59
N SER A 65 3.04 -9.31 -2.69
CA SER A 65 3.67 -8.20 -3.42
C SER A 65 2.64 -7.23 -4.00
N LEU A 66 1.55 -7.75 -4.56
CA LEU A 66 0.42 -6.94 -5.01
C LEU A 66 -0.19 -6.14 -3.85
N MET A 67 -0.40 -6.75 -2.69
CA MET A 67 -0.97 -6.05 -1.54
C MET A 67 -0.07 -4.95 -0.99
N ARG A 68 1.25 -5.14 -1.05
CA ARG A 68 2.21 -4.08 -0.71
C ARG A 68 2.02 -2.86 -1.63
N LEU A 69 1.91 -3.08 -2.95
CA LEU A 69 1.67 -2.00 -3.92
C LEU A 69 0.31 -1.31 -3.71
N VAL A 70 -0.72 -2.07 -3.35
CA VAL A 70 -2.04 -1.51 -3.02
C VAL A 70 -1.97 -0.68 -1.74
N GLY A 71 -1.28 -1.17 -0.70
CA GLY A 71 -1.06 -0.44 0.55
C GLY A 71 -0.31 0.87 0.31
N GLU A 72 0.75 0.84 -0.50
CA GLU A 72 1.49 2.02 -0.91
C GLU A 72 0.59 3.06 -1.62
N ALA A 73 -0.21 2.63 -2.60
CA ALA A 73 -1.14 3.51 -3.30
C ALA A 73 -2.19 4.12 -2.35
N ILE A 74 -2.78 3.33 -1.45
CA ILE A 74 -3.75 3.81 -0.46
C ILE A 74 -3.10 4.82 0.49
N GLY A 75 -1.89 4.55 0.98
CA GLY A 75 -1.15 5.46 1.84
C GLY A 75 -0.87 6.80 1.17
N LEU A 76 -0.38 6.78 -0.07
CA LEU A 76 -0.14 8.01 -0.84
C LEU A 76 -1.43 8.79 -1.14
N GLN A 77 -2.54 8.09 -1.42
CA GLN A 77 -3.84 8.72 -1.59
C GLN A 77 -4.33 9.36 -0.28
N ASN A 78 -4.06 8.73 0.87
CA ASN A 78 -4.36 9.28 2.18
C ASN A 78 -3.57 10.55 2.45
N ASP A 79 -2.27 10.57 2.12
CA ASP A 79 -1.42 11.75 2.27
C ASP A 79 -1.92 12.96 1.48
N LEU A 80 -2.36 12.74 0.23
CA LEU A 80 -2.93 13.79 -0.61
C LEU A 80 -4.26 14.30 -0.06
N ASN A 81 -5.17 13.40 0.34
CA ASN A 81 -6.49 13.76 0.86
C ASN A 81 -6.42 14.42 2.26
N GLY A 82 -5.44 14.03 3.06
CA GLY A 82 -5.20 14.52 4.42
C GLY A 82 -4.33 15.78 4.49
N LEU A 83 -3.72 16.20 3.38
CA LEU A 83 -2.67 17.21 3.36
C LEU A 83 -3.04 18.51 4.11
N ASP A 84 -4.22 19.05 3.87
CA ASP A 84 -4.68 20.29 4.51
C ASP A 84 -4.74 20.17 6.04
N LYS A 85 -5.17 19.01 6.54
CA LYS A 85 -5.20 18.70 7.98
C LYS A 85 -3.76 18.56 8.50
N ASP A 86 -2.93 17.81 7.79
CA ASP A 86 -1.57 17.46 8.18
C ASP A 86 -0.67 18.70 8.29
N VAL A 87 -0.80 19.64 7.34
CA VAL A 87 -0.16 20.96 7.41
C VAL A 87 -0.58 21.73 8.67
N LYS A 88 -1.87 21.73 9.01
CA LYS A 88 -2.40 22.48 10.18
C LYS A 88 -1.88 21.91 11.48
N VAL A 89 -1.87 20.58 11.63
CA VAL A 89 -1.42 19.93 12.87
C VAL A 89 0.10 19.79 12.94
N GLY A 90 0.83 20.02 11.85
CA GLY A 90 2.29 19.85 11.79
C GLY A 90 2.70 18.39 11.79
N GLU A 91 1.91 17.53 11.15
CA GLU A 91 2.27 16.14 10.91
C GLU A 91 3.55 16.08 10.05
N ILE A 92 4.41 15.10 10.31
CA ILE A 92 5.68 14.88 9.62
C ILE A 92 5.62 13.64 8.71
N LEU A 93 4.74 12.69 9.04
CA LEU A 93 4.50 11.49 8.25
C LEU A 93 3.47 11.75 7.17
N ASN A 94 3.92 12.44 6.13
CA ASN A 94 3.18 12.61 4.88
C ASN A 94 4.19 12.68 3.74
N TYR A 95 3.96 11.93 2.66
CA TYR A 95 4.90 11.84 1.54
C TYR A 95 5.25 13.20 0.95
N VAL A 96 4.28 14.13 0.91
CA VAL A 96 4.48 15.50 0.40
C VAL A 96 5.61 16.19 1.16
N PHE A 97 5.68 16.00 2.47
CA PHE A 97 6.68 16.63 3.34
C PHE A 97 8.02 15.93 3.19
N VAL A 98 8.04 14.60 3.26
CA VAL A 98 9.26 13.79 3.15
C VAL A 98 9.94 13.97 1.79
N SER A 99 9.18 14.07 0.70
CA SER A 99 9.73 14.18 -0.66
C SER A 99 10.22 15.58 -1.03
N SER A 100 9.76 16.63 -0.34
CA SER A 100 10.08 18.02 -0.68
C SER A 100 10.88 18.76 0.39
N GLY A 101 10.93 18.24 1.61
CA GLY A 101 11.46 18.97 2.77
C GLY A 101 10.53 20.06 3.28
N TYR A 102 9.28 20.15 2.78
CA TYR A 102 8.30 21.07 3.34
C TYR A 102 8.02 20.73 4.82
N SER A 103 7.94 21.75 5.66
CA SER A 103 7.45 21.60 7.03
C SER A 103 6.65 22.84 7.47
N LYS A 104 5.79 22.68 8.48
CA LYS A 104 5.06 23.80 9.08
C LYS A 104 6.00 24.89 9.63
N SER A 105 7.18 24.49 10.11
CA SER A 105 8.22 25.39 10.63
C SER A 105 8.97 26.14 9.51
N TYR A 106 8.95 25.61 8.29
CA TYR A 106 9.55 26.21 7.10
C TYR A 106 8.54 26.22 5.93
N PRO A 107 7.51 27.09 5.99
CA PRO A 107 6.38 27.05 5.07
C PRO A 107 6.74 27.67 3.71
N ASP A 108 7.43 26.89 2.87
CA ASP A 108 7.75 27.27 1.49
C ASP A 108 6.69 26.70 0.52
N ARG A 109 5.99 27.60 -0.20
CA ARG A 109 4.93 27.21 -1.15
C ARG A 109 5.48 26.43 -2.34
N GLY A 110 6.70 26.73 -2.79
CA GLY A 110 7.37 26.01 -3.87
C GLY A 110 7.65 24.56 -3.48
N LEU A 111 8.15 24.32 -2.27
CA LEU A 111 8.35 22.98 -1.73
C LEU A 111 7.03 22.22 -1.61
N LEU A 112 5.98 22.86 -1.07
CA LEU A 112 4.66 22.23 -0.95
C LEU A 112 4.13 21.77 -2.32
N VAL A 113 4.17 22.64 -3.34
CA VAL A 113 3.72 22.30 -4.70
C VAL A 113 4.58 21.20 -5.33
N ALA A 114 5.89 21.22 -5.10
CA ALA A 114 6.79 20.18 -5.59
C ALA A 114 6.47 18.81 -4.93
N GLY A 115 6.23 18.79 -3.62
CA GLY A 115 5.86 17.60 -2.87
C GLY A 115 4.51 17.03 -3.29
N ILE A 116 3.50 17.88 -3.55
CA ILE A 116 2.19 17.43 -4.07
C ILE A 116 2.39 16.72 -5.41
N LYS A 117 3.12 17.33 -6.36
CA LYS A 117 3.40 16.71 -7.65
C LYS A 117 4.18 15.39 -7.50
N ALA A 118 5.13 15.33 -6.58
CA ALA A 118 5.87 14.11 -6.29
C ALA A 118 4.95 13.00 -5.75
N ALA A 119 4.04 13.34 -4.83
CA ALA A 119 3.05 12.41 -4.28
C ALA A 119 2.05 11.93 -5.35
N GLU A 120 1.53 12.81 -6.20
CA GLU A 120 0.65 12.46 -7.32
C GLU A 120 1.31 11.47 -8.28
N ASN A 121 2.57 11.74 -8.65
CA ASN A 121 3.35 10.87 -9.52
C ASN A 121 3.65 9.51 -8.88
N ALA A 122 4.03 9.51 -7.60
CA ALA A 122 4.26 8.28 -6.84
C ALA A 122 2.99 7.45 -6.73
N HIS A 123 1.86 8.07 -6.40
CA HIS A 123 0.56 7.43 -6.31
C HIS A 123 0.16 6.80 -7.66
N ALA A 124 0.25 7.56 -8.75
CA ALA A 124 -0.05 7.05 -10.09
C ALA A 124 0.84 5.86 -10.46
N SER A 125 2.13 5.92 -10.14
CA SER A 125 3.09 4.83 -10.36
C SER A 125 2.72 3.58 -9.57
N ALA A 126 2.46 3.71 -8.27
CA ALA A 126 2.06 2.60 -7.40
C ALA A 126 0.75 1.96 -7.86
N ALA A 127 -0.26 2.77 -8.20
CA ALA A 127 -1.55 2.29 -8.70
C ALA A 127 -1.39 1.53 -10.04
N MET A 128 -0.60 2.06 -10.98
CA MET A 128 -0.33 1.38 -12.25
C MET A 128 0.39 0.04 -12.05
N LYS A 129 1.40 0.00 -11.17
CA LYS A 129 2.12 -1.24 -10.82
C LYS A 129 1.17 -2.26 -10.18
N ALA A 130 0.30 -1.85 -9.27
CA ALA A 130 -0.70 -2.72 -8.66
C ALA A 130 -1.66 -3.30 -9.72
N VAL A 131 -2.17 -2.46 -10.63
CA VAL A 131 -3.03 -2.92 -11.73
C VAL A 131 -2.31 -3.91 -12.64
N GLN A 132 -1.03 -3.67 -12.94
CA GLN A 132 -0.24 -4.57 -13.78
C GLN A 132 0.01 -5.91 -13.08
N ALA A 133 0.44 -5.89 -11.81
CA ALA A 133 0.65 -7.09 -11.01
C ALA A 133 -0.65 -7.93 -10.89
N TRP A 134 -1.80 -7.27 -10.75
CA TRP A 134 -3.09 -7.94 -10.76
C TRP A 134 -3.43 -8.61 -12.10
N LYS A 135 -3.13 -7.96 -13.22
CA LYS A 135 -3.31 -8.55 -14.56
C LYS A 135 -2.43 -9.80 -14.74
N GLU A 136 -1.19 -9.73 -14.30
CA GLU A 136 -0.25 -10.85 -14.36
C GLU A 136 -0.69 -12.02 -13.48
N LEU A 137 -1.15 -11.74 -12.25
CA LEU A 137 -1.67 -12.76 -11.34
C LEU A 137 -2.86 -13.50 -11.97
N LYS A 138 -3.84 -12.76 -12.50
CA LYS A 138 -4.98 -13.35 -13.23
C LYS A 138 -4.57 -14.11 -14.49
N GLY A 139 -3.53 -13.64 -15.18
CA GLY A 139 -3.00 -14.30 -16.38
C GLY A 139 -2.29 -15.63 -16.06
N LYS A 140 -1.62 -15.73 -14.90
CA LYS A 140 -1.03 -16.97 -14.38
C LYS A 140 -2.08 -18.00 -13.97
N ASP A 141 -3.26 -17.55 -13.52
CA ASP A 141 -4.43 -18.40 -13.27
C ASP A 141 -5.14 -18.86 -14.56
N GLY A 142 -4.59 -18.53 -15.74
CA GLY A 142 -5.03 -18.88 -17.09
C GLY A 142 -4.98 -20.36 -17.47
N LYS A 143 -5.11 -21.28 -16.51
CA LYS A 143 -5.74 -22.61 -16.73
C LYS A 143 -7.26 -22.59 -16.53
N THR A 144 -7.88 -21.42 -16.54
CA THR A 144 -9.30 -21.32 -16.89
C THR A 144 -9.45 -21.28 -18.41
N SER A 145 -9.14 -22.40 -19.05
CA SER A 145 -9.75 -22.75 -20.34
C SER A 145 -11.25 -22.88 -20.09
N VAL A 146 -12.00 -21.82 -20.36
CA VAL A 146 -13.43 -21.98 -20.58
C VAL A 146 -13.55 -22.87 -21.80
N LEU A 147 -13.93 -24.12 -21.54
CA LEU A 147 -14.38 -25.11 -22.50
C LEU A 147 -15.30 -24.42 -23.51
N HIS A 148 -14.82 -24.21 -24.73
CA HIS A 148 -15.71 -24.25 -25.88
C HIS A 148 -16.19 -25.70 -25.99
N SER A 149 -17.33 -26.00 -25.36
CA SER A 149 -18.08 -27.18 -25.72
C SER A 149 -18.56 -27.01 -27.16
N PRO A 150 -18.16 -27.91 -28.08
CA PRO A 150 -18.56 -27.85 -29.48
C PRO A 150 -20.07 -28.07 -29.59
N GLY A 151 -20.69 -27.44 -30.59
CA GLY A 151 -22.12 -27.38 -30.74
C GLY A 151 -22.82 -28.74 -30.78
N VAL A 152 -24.01 -28.77 -30.19
CA VAL A 152 -25.19 -29.56 -30.60
C VAL A 152 -26.36 -28.67 -30.18
N LEU A 153 -27.16 -28.12 -31.08
CA LEU A 153 -28.35 -28.80 -31.58
C LEU A 153 -28.72 -28.28 -32.97
N SER A 154 -28.62 -29.16 -33.95
CA SER A 154 -29.59 -29.27 -35.02
C SER A 154 -30.85 -29.94 -34.45
N LEU A 155 -31.97 -29.23 -34.49
CA LEU A 155 -33.30 -29.65 -34.96
C LEU A 155 -34.26 -28.47 -34.82
#